data_AF-K1UJ47-F1
#
_entry.id   AF-K1UJ47-F1
#
_cell.length_a   1.000
_cell.length_b   1.000
_cell.length_c   1.000
_cell.angle_alpha   90.00
_cell.angle_beta   90.00
_cell.angle_gamma   90.00
#
_symmetry.space_group_name_H-M   'P 1'
#
loop_
_entity.id
_entity.type
_entity.pdbx_description
1 polymer ?
#
loop_
_entity_poly.entity_id
_entity_poly.type
_entity_poly.pdbx_seq_one_letter_code
_entity_poly.pdbx_strand_id
1 'polypeptide(L)'
;TFLKAKWRGGSTNTADKHKRNYKIKTLNEKGKKQEISLLGMREDNNWILDAGQVDLFRLRNRIATEIWNEFASKPYYTSKEPKAKSGVAGKVVEVILNNEYRGIYSLTETMDRKELKLKKYDDINQEFHGQLWKVSSWDKAQFWNIDKDYDNTKETWHAFETKYPDFEDVNPTDYTHLYNA
;
A
#
# COMPACT_ATOMS: atom_id res chain seq x y z
N THR A 1 -9.70 -1.67 21.84
CA THR A 1 -8.84 -1.61 20.64
C THR A 1 -7.69 -0.66 20.88
N PHE A 2 -6.47 -1.05 20.53
CA PHE A 2 -5.26 -0.25 20.61
C PHE A 2 -4.74 0.11 19.22
N LEU A 3 -4.03 1.23 19.11
CA LEU A 3 -3.39 1.68 17.87
C LEU A 3 -1.87 1.73 18.05
N LYS A 4 -1.14 1.06 17.15
CA LYS A 4 0.31 1.22 16.99
C LYS A 4 0.56 2.13 15.78
N ALA A 5 1.11 3.31 16.02
CA ALA A 5 1.47 4.26 14.96
C ALA A 5 2.99 4.27 14.74
N LYS A 6 3.42 4.29 13.48
CA LYS A 6 4.83 4.50 13.07
C LYS A 6 4.87 5.64 12.05
N TRP A 7 5.85 6.53 12.16
CA TRP A 7 6.08 7.53 11.11
C TRP A 7 6.43 6.86 9.77
N ARG A 8 6.02 7.49 8.67
CA ARG A 8 6.25 7.00 7.31
C ARG A 8 6.57 8.13 6.35
N GLY A 9 7.03 7.75 5.16
CA GLY A 9 7.43 8.66 4.09
C GLY A 9 8.95 8.84 4.06
N GLY A 10 9.47 9.23 2.89
CA GLY A 10 10.89 9.56 2.72
C GLY A 10 11.16 11.00 3.17
N SER A 11 11.03 11.95 2.23
CA SER A 11 11.24 13.39 2.49
C SER A 11 10.25 14.01 3.49
N THR A 12 9.08 13.39 3.70
CA THR A 12 8.09 13.83 4.69
C THR A 12 8.35 13.29 6.10
N ASN A 13 9.43 12.52 6.28
CA ASN A 13 9.85 11.97 7.56
C ASN A 13 11.23 12.47 8.01
N THR A 14 11.64 13.67 7.61
CA THR A 14 12.90 14.32 8.05
C THR A 14 12.71 15.10 9.36
N ALA A 15 13.75 15.28 10.16
CA ALA A 15 13.65 15.82 11.53
C ALA A 15 12.92 17.19 11.64
N ASP A 16 13.02 18.04 10.62
CA ASP A 16 12.38 19.36 10.51
C ASP A 16 10.86 19.33 10.31
N LYS A 17 10.26 18.17 10.01
CA LYS A 17 8.82 18.07 9.76
C LYS A 17 8.02 17.97 11.06
N HIS A 18 7.23 18.99 11.38
CA HIS A 18 6.37 18.97 12.57
C HIS A 18 5.08 18.15 12.40
N LYS A 19 4.57 18.02 11.16
CA LYS A 19 3.35 17.25 10.86
C LYS A 19 3.71 15.98 10.11
N ARG A 20 3.60 14.83 10.78
CA ARG A 20 4.09 13.54 10.28
C ARG A 20 2.99 12.73 9.62
N ASN A 21 3.35 11.94 8.62
CA ASN A 21 2.52 10.85 8.11
C ASN A 21 2.64 9.64 9.04
N TYR A 22 1.56 8.87 9.19
CA TYR A 22 1.56 7.67 10.01
C TYR A 22 1.14 6.43 9.21
N LYS A 23 1.81 5.31 9.48
CA LYS A 23 1.26 3.97 9.25
C LYS A 23 0.67 3.50 10.58
N ILE A 24 -0.59 3.16 10.59
CA ILE A 24 -1.32 2.72 11.78
C ILE A 24 -1.61 1.23 11.66
N LYS A 25 -1.39 0.51 12.77
CA LYS A 25 -1.85 -0.85 12.96
C LYS A 25 -2.84 -0.93 14.12
N THR A 26 -3.98 -1.56 13.91
CA THR A 26 -4.98 -1.81 14.97
C THR A 26 -4.73 -3.15 15.63
N LEU A 27 -4.79 -3.16 16.96
CA LEU A 27 -4.47 -4.29 17.82
C LEU A 27 -5.57 -4.51 18.86
N ASN A 28 -5.77 -5.75 19.27
CA ASN A 28 -6.63 -6.07 20.41
C ASN A 28 -5.87 -5.86 21.74
N GLU A 29 -6.55 -6.10 22.86
CA GLU A 29 -6.00 -5.91 24.21
C GLU A 29 -4.80 -6.80 24.52
N LYS A 30 -4.66 -7.90 23.79
CA LYS A 30 -3.53 -8.84 23.88
C LYS A 30 -2.38 -8.47 22.95
N GLY A 31 -2.43 -7.30 22.30
CA GLY A 31 -1.43 -6.83 21.34
C GLY A 31 -1.43 -7.56 20.00
N LYS A 32 -2.43 -8.42 19.71
CA LYS A 32 -2.55 -9.13 18.43
C LYS A 32 -3.24 -8.26 17.39
N LYS A 33 -2.95 -8.47 16.10
CA LYS A 33 -3.62 -7.79 14.97
C LYS A 33 -5.14 -7.93 15.12
N GLN A 34 -5.85 -6.81 14.99
CA GLN A 34 -7.31 -6.77 15.02
C GLN A 34 -7.80 -6.03 13.78
N GLU A 35 -8.55 -6.72 12.92
CA GLU A 35 -9.20 -6.09 11.78
C GLU A 35 -10.44 -5.34 12.27
N ILE A 36 -10.57 -4.07 11.87
CA ILE A 36 -11.72 -3.22 12.19
C ILE A 36 -12.11 -2.45 10.94
N SER A 37 -13.37 -2.02 10.81
CA SER A 37 -13.75 -1.02 9.81
C SER A 37 -13.61 0.37 10.41
N LEU A 38 -13.00 1.29 9.66
CA LEU A 38 -12.94 2.70 10.00
C LEU A 38 -13.76 3.50 8.98
N LEU A 39 -14.76 4.24 9.45
CA LEU A 39 -15.54 5.18 8.62
C LEU A 39 -16.17 4.53 7.36
N GLY A 40 -16.61 3.27 7.46
CA GLY A 40 -17.24 2.53 6.37
C GLY A 40 -16.27 1.98 5.32
N MET A 41 -14.96 2.07 5.54
CA MET A 41 -13.94 1.40 4.73
C MET A 41 -13.88 -0.10 5.05
N ARG A 42 -13.15 -0.87 4.23
CA ARG A 42 -13.00 -2.33 4.40
C ARG A 42 -12.49 -2.69 5.80
N GLU A 43 -12.82 -3.89 6.29
CA GLU A 43 -12.18 -4.39 7.50
C GLU A 43 -10.70 -4.65 7.25
N ASP A 44 -9.85 -4.00 8.02
CA ASP A 44 -8.42 -4.23 7.96
C ASP A 44 -7.73 -3.82 9.26
N ASN A 45 -6.49 -4.27 9.42
CA ASN A 45 -5.66 -3.91 10.55
C ASN A 45 -4.56 -2.90 10.23
N ASN A 46 -4.49 -2.41 8.98
CA ASN A 46 -3.38 -1.61 8.46
C ASN A 46 -3.92 -0.39 7.72
N TRP A 47 -3.53 0.80 8.19
CA TRP A 47 -4.10 2.06 7.76
C TRP A 47 -3.00 3.10 7.52
N ILE A 48 -3.31 4.12 6.72
CA ILE A 48 -2.41 5.25 6.45
C ILE A 48 -3.09 6.53 6.90
N LEU A 49 -2.37 7.38 7.63
CA LEU A 49 -2.70 8.79 7.79
C LEU A 49 -1.70 9.63 7.01
N ASP A 50 -2.16 10.22 5.90
CA ASP A 50 -1.39 11.20 5.13
C ASP A 50 -1.69 12.61 5.65
N ALA A 51 -0.65 13.32 6.07
CA ALA A 51 -0.67 14.66 6.61
C ALA A 51 -0.90 15.74 5.54
N GLY A 52 -0.64 15.41 4.26
CA GLY A 52 -0.64 16.38 3.16
C GLY A 52 0.31 17.54 3.46
N GLN A 53 1.48 17.28 4.06
CA GLN A 53 2.31 18.33 4.64
C GLN A 53 2.86 19.30 3.60
N VAL A 54 3.27 18.78 2.43
CA VAL A 54 3.83 19.57 1.32
C VAL A 54 2.72 20.16 0.44
N ASP A 55 1.51 19.62 0.54
CA ASP A 55 0.35 20.05 -0.22
C ASP A 55 -0.37 21.19 0.52
N LEU A 56 -0.33 22.41 -0.04
CA LEU A 56 -1.07 23.56 0.52
C LEU A 56 -2.56 23.29 0.71
N PHE A 57 -3.19 22.50 -0.18
CA PHE A 57 -4.61 22.13 -0.07
C PHE A 57 -4.84 20.89 0.80
N ARG A 58 -3.77 20.16 1.15
CA ARG A 58 -3.74 18.92 1.96
C ARG A 58 -4.57 17.74 1.43
N LEU A 59 -5.24 17.90 0.30
CA LEU A 59 -6.26 16.98 -0.21
C LEU A 59 -5.98 16.47 -1.63
N ARG A 60 -4.93 16.95 -2.32
CA ARG A 60 -4.65 16.57 -3.71
C ARG A 60 -4.50 15.07 -3.87
N ASN A 61 -3.78 14.40 -2.97
CA ASN A 61 -3.64 12.94 -3.00
C ASN A 61 -4.98 12.21 -2.85
N ARG A 62 -5.83 12.67 -1.92
CA ARG A 62 -7.16 12.08 -1.69
C ARG A 62 -8.06 12.28 -2.90
N ILE A 63 -8.15 13.51 -3.40
CA ILE A 63 -8.94 13.86 -4.58
C ILE A 63 -8.47 13.09 -5.80
N ALA A 64 -7.16 13.05 -6.07
CA ALA A 64 -6.61 12.29 -7.20
C ALA A 64 -6.94 10.79 -7.11
N THR A 65 -6.92 10.23 -5.90
CA THR A 65 -7.28 8.81 -5.69
C THR A 65 -8.78 8.57 -5.83
N GLU A 66 -9.64 9.49 -5.40
CA GLU A 66 -11.08 9.40 -5.67
C GLU A 66 -11.37 9.44 -7.16
N ILE A 67 -10.77 10.41 -7.88
CA ILE A 67 -10.89 10.51 -9.34
C ILE A 67 -10.43 9.19 -9.98
N TRP A 68 -9.26 8.68 -9.59
CA TRP A 68 -8.77 7.37 -10.06
C TRP A 68 -9.78 6.24 -9.83
N ASN A 69 -10.38 6.14 -8.64
CA ASN A 69 -11.37 5.11 -8.35
C ASN A 69 -12.62 5.22 -9.24
N GLU A 70 -12.98 6.42 -9.71
CA GLU A 70 -14.12 6.66 -10.60
C GLU A 70 -13.82 6.32 -12.07
N PHE A 71 -12.61 6.62 -12.56
CA PHE A 71 -12.30 6.48 -13.99
C PHE A 71 -11.47 5.23 -14.34
N ALA A 72 -10.74 4.64 -13.39
CA ALA A 72 -9.78 3.58 -13.71
C ALA A 72 -10.49 2.35 -14.27
N SER A 73 -9.90 1.79 -15.33
CA SER A 73 -10.33 0.50 -15.87
C SER A 73 -10.27 -0.57 -14.78
N LYS A 74 -11.34 -1.35 -14.69
CA LYS A 74 -11.39 -2.47 -13.74
C LYS A 74 -10.31 -3.50 -14.09
N PRO A 75 -9.71 -4.19 -13.10
CA PRO A 75 -8.73 -5.24 -13.36
C PRO A 75 -9.24 -6.28 -14.36
N TYR A 76 -8.36 -6.85 -15.20
CA TYR A 76 -8.75 -7.80 -16.24
C TYR A 76 -9.46 -9.07 -15.70
N TYR A 77 -9.23 -9.41 -14.42
CA TYR A 77 -9.83 -10.56 -13.73
C TYR A 77 -11.08 -10.20 -12.92
N THR A 78 -11.66 -9.01 -13.10
CA THR A 78 -12.83 -8.55 -12.33
C THR A 78 -14.05 -9.44 -12.48
N SER A 79 -14.20 -10.17 -13.59
CA SER A 79 -15.28 -11.15 -13.77
C SER A 79 -15.25 -12.27 -12.73
N LYS A 80 -14.05 -12.63 -12.23
CA LYS A 80 -13.84 -13.62 -11.17
C LYS A 80 -13.83 -12.98 -9.78
N GLU A 81 -13.32 -11.76 -9.67
CA GLU A 81 -13.21 -11.02 -8.41
C GLU A 81 -13.87 -9.62 -8.53
N PRO A 82 -15.21 -9.52 -8.49
CA PRO A 82 -15.93 -8.27 -8.75
C PRO A 82 -15.69 -7.18 -7.71
N LYS A 83 -15.08 -7.53 -6.57
CA LYS A 83 -14.71 -6.62 -5.48
C LYS A 83 -13.24 -6.19 -5.52
N ALA A 84 -12.46 -6.60 -6.53
CA ALA A 84 -11.09 -6.14 -6.72
C ALA A 84 -11.08 -4.66 -7.10
N LYS A 85 -10.18 -3.89 -6.48
CA LYS A 85 -10.02 -2.46 -6.73
C LYS A 85 -8.57 -2.15 -7.09
N SER A 86 -8.39 -1.25 -8.06
CA SER A 86 -7.08 -0.74 -8.52
C SER A 86 -6.64 0.54 -7.80
N GLY A 87 -7.46 1.06 -6.89
CA GLY A 87 -7.14 2.16 -5.99
C GLY A 87 -7.64 1.87 -4.58
N VAL A 88 -7.47 2.83 -3.67
CA VAL A 88 -7.84 2.68 -2.24
C VAL A 88 -8.91 3.69 -1.84
N ALA A 89 -9.82 3.31 -0.96
CA ALA A 89 -10.73 4.27 -0.34
C ALA A 89 -10.02 5.09 0.74
N GLY A 90 -10.60 6.24 1.06
CA GLY A 90 -10.14 7.06 2.17
C GLY A 90 -11.16 8.10 2.60
N LYS A 91 -10.91 8.71 3.76
CA LYS A 91 -11.71 9.77 4.34
C LYS A 91 -10.81 10.87 4.88
N VAL A 92 -11.27 12.11 4.74
CA VAL A 92 -10.65 13.25 5.41
C VAL A 92 -11.04 13.21 6.88
N VAL A 93 -10.07 13.31 7.77
CA VAL A 93 -10.26 13.19 9.22
C VAL A 93 -9.49 14.27 9.96
N GLU A 94 -9.92 14.57 11.17
CA GLU A 94 -9.16 15.37 12.12
C GLU A 94 -8.41 14.46 13.10
N VAL A 95 -7.16 14.80 13.41
CA VAL A 95 -6.31 13.99 14.29
C VAL A 95 -6.02 14.74 15.57
N ILE A 96 -6.29 14.08 16.70
CA ILE A 96 -5.89 14.52 18.04
C ILE A 96 -4.93 13.47 18.57
N LEU A 97 -3.74 13.89 19.01
CA LEU A 97 -2.69 13.01 19.53
C LEU A 97 -2.11 13.60 20.80
N ASN A 98 -2.24 12.87 21.91
CA ASN A 98 -1.87 13.31 23.26
C ASN A 98 -2.55 14.62 23.66
N ASN A 99 -3.88 14.70 23.47
CA ASN A 99 -4.71 15.88 23.72
C ASN A 99 -4.33 17.13 22.90
N GLU A 100 -3.48 16.99 21.89
CA GLU A 100 -3.13 18.08 20.97
C GLU A 100 -3.75 17.85 19.59
N TYR A 101 -4.41 18.88 19.06
CA TYR A 101 -4.88 18.89 17.69
C TYR A 101 -3.70 18.90 16.71
N ARG A 102 -3.66 17.93 15.80
CA ARG A 102 -2.63 17.76 14.78
C ARG A 102 -3.06 18.22 13.39
N GLY A 103 -4.32 18.66 13.24
CA GLY A 103 -4.88 19.11 11.97
C GLY A 103 -5.60 18.02 11.19
N ILE A 104 -5.90 18.37 9.94
CA ILE A 104 -6.61 17.53 8.97
C ILE A 104 -5.66 16.53 8.30
N TYR A 105 -6.07 15.28 8.18
CA TYR A 105 -5.36 14.20 7.53
C TYR A 105 -6.26 13.46 6.53
N SER A 106 -5.66 12.72 5.61
CA SER A 106 -6.36 11.70 4.82
C SER A 106 -6.10 10.34 5.43
N LEU A 107 -7.13 9.73 6.02
CA LEU A 107 -7.12 8.32 6.45
C LEU A 107 -7.43 7.44 5.23
N THR A 108 -6.57 6.49 4.90
CA THR A 108 -6.76 5.61 3.74
C THR A 108 -6.53 4.15 4.09
N GLU A 109 -7.18 3.29 3.31
CA GLU A 109 -6.82 1.87 3.19
C GLU A 109 -5.39 1.73 2.63
N THR A 110 -4.83 0.52 2.72
CA THR A 110 -3.53 0.20 2.12
C THR A 110 -3.70 -0.61 0.84
N MET A 111 -2.97 -0.23 -0.21
CA MET A 111 -2.85 -1.04 -1.41
C MET A 111 -2.06 -2.31 -1.08
N ASP A 112 -2.73 -3.45 -1.16
CA ASP A 112 -2.18 -4.76 -0.82
C ASP A 112 -2.95 -5.88 -1.55
N ARG A 113 -2.53 -7.12 -1.28
CA ARG A 113 -3.18 -8.34 -1.76
C ARG A 113 -4.71 -8.35 -1.53
N LYS A 114 -5.18 -7.88 -0.37
CA LYS A 114 -6.61 -7.90 -0.01
C LYS A 114 -7.41 -6.92 -0.87
N GLU A 115 -6.82 -5.79 -1.26
CA GLU A 115 -7.48 -4.74 -2.05
C GLU A 115 -7.67 -5.20 -3.49
N LEU A 116 -6.60 -5.77 -4.04
CA LEU A 116 -6.57 -6.34 -5.39
C LEU A 116 -7.26 -7.71 -5.48
N LYS A 117 -7.67 -8.31 -4.35
CA LYS A 117 -8.22 -9.69 -4.29
C LYS A 117 -7.30 -10.72 -4.95
N LEU A 118 -5.98 -10.52 -4.85
CA LEU A 118 -5.03 -11.51 -5.36
C LEU A 118 -5.20 -12.81 -4.56
N LYS A 119 -5.22 -13.93 -5.28
CA LYS A 119 -5.24 -15.25 -4.66
C LYS A 119 -3.98 -15.44 -3.82
N LYS A 120 -4.11 -16.20 -2.74
CA LYS A 120 -2.97 -16.47 -1.88
C LYS A 120 -1.97 -17.34 -2.64
N TYR A 121 -0.70 -17.11 -2.40
CA TYR A 121 0.36 -18.04 -2.78
C TYR A 121 0.13 -19.40 -2.12
N ASP A 122 0.43 -20.47 -2.88
CA ASP A 122 0.35 -21.84 -2.40
C ASP A 122 1.71 -22.27 -1.87
N ASP A 123 1.87 -22.22 -0.55
CA ASP A 123 3.11 -22.62 0.13
C ASP A 123 3.42 -24.12 -0.02
N ILE A 124 2.41 -24.97 -0.27
CA ILE A 124 2.58 -26.43 -0.36
C ILE A 124 3.16 -26.81 -1.71
N ASN A 125 2.57 -26.28 -2.78
CA ASN A 125 2.99 -26.54 -4.15
C ASN A 125 4.01 -25.52 -4.69
N GLN A 126 4.33 -24.50 -3.89
CA GLN A 126 5.22 -23.39 -4.22
C GLN A 126 4.75 -22.60 -5.46
N GLU A 127 3.44 -22.32 -5.55
CA GLU A 127 2.81 -21.74 -6.74
C GLU A 127 2.34 -20.28 -6.55
N PHE A 128 2.72 -19.42 -7.49
CA PHE A 128 2.26 -18.04 -7.55
C PHE A 128 0.91 -17.91 -8.26
N HIS A 129 -0.15 -17.61 -7.50
CA HIS A 129 -1.46 -17.28 -8.07
C HIS A 129 -1.71 -15.77 -8.21
N GLY A 130 -0.86 -14.93 -7.60
CA GLY A 130 -0.97 -13.49 -7.67
C GLY A 130 0.20 -12.81 -6.97
N GLN A 131 0.71 -11.76 -7.60
CA GLN A 131 1.88 -11.02 -7.13
C GLN A 131 1.61 -9.52 -7.13
N LEU A 132 2.29 -8.82 -6.21
CA LEU A 132 2.24 -7.36 -6.12
C LEU A 132 3.65 -6.83 -6.01
N TRP A 133 3.98 -5.89 -6.89
CA TRP A 133 5.21 -5.12 -6.84
C TRP A 133 4.92 -3.66 -6.60
N LYS A 134 5.89 -2.95 -6.05
CA LYS A 134 5.85 -1.51 -5.86
C LYS A 134 7.10 -0.89 -6.44
N VAL A 135 6.92 0.18 -7.21
CA VAL A 135 8.04 1.04 -7.62
C VAL A 135 8.60 1.78 -6.38
N SER A 136 9.87 1.57 -6.09
CA SER A 136 10.58 2.08 -4.90
C SER A 136 11.64 3.13 -5.24
N SER A 137 12.10 3.21 -6.49
CA SER A 137 13.10 4.16 -6.96
C SER A 137 12.85 4.61 -8.40
N TRP A 138 13.69 5.53 -8.90
CA TRP A 138 13.70 5.92 -10.30
C TRP A 138 14.70 5.03 -11.06
N ASP A 139 14.25 4.35 -12.11
CA ASP A 139 15.09 3.51 -12.97
C ASP A 139 14.52 3.44 -14.41
N LYS A 140 15.37 3.15 -15.40
CA LYS A 140 15.03 3.03 -16.83
C LYS A 140 14.12 1.86 -17.17
N ALA A 141 14.07 0.84 -16.31
CA ALA A 141 13.17 -0.30 -16.44
C ALA A 141 11.68 0.07 -16.39
N GLN A 142 11.34 1.35 -16.20
CA GLN A 142 9.96 1.79 -16.14
C GLN A 142 9.27 1.89 -17.52
N PHE A 143 9.98 1.99 -18.65
CA PHE A 143 9.27 2.30 -19.91
C PHE A 143 9.84 1.81 -21.25
N TRP A 144 11.16 1.59 -21.46
CA TRP A 144 11.64 1.44 -22.86
C TRP A 144 12.83 0.51 -23.13
N ASN A 145 13.75 0.28 -22.19
CA ASN A 145 14.88 -0.65 -22.38
C ASN A 145 15.23 -1.32 -21.06
N ILE A 146 14.96 -2.63 -20.97
CA ILE A 146 15.39 -3.45 -19.85
C ILE A 146 16.84 -3.85 -20.14
N ASP A 147 17.78 -3.12 -19.56
CA ASP A 147 19.23 -3.35 -19.79
C ASP A 147 19.76 -4.60 -19.02
N LYS A 148 18.97 -5.19 -18.10
CA LYS A 148 19.39 -6.32 -17.26
C LYS A 148 18.28 -7.34 -17.01
N ASP A 149 18.66 -8.62 -17.05
CA ASP A 149 17.81 -9.72 -16.61
C ASP A 149 17.47 -9.62 -15.11
N TYR A 150 16.41 -10.31 -14.70
CA TYR A 150 15.98 -10.39 -13.32
C TYR A 150 16.68 -11.53 -12.55
N ASP A 151 16.86 -11.32 -11.24
CA ASP A 151 17.32 -12.34 -10.30
C ASP A 151 16.22 -12.58 -9.26
N ASN A 152 15.55 -13.72 -9.39
CA ASN A 152 14.45 -14.12 -8.50
C ASN A 152 14.90 -14.38 -7.05
N THR A 153 16.21 -14.40 -6.76
CA THR A 153 16.73 -14.48 -5.38
C THR A 153 16.90 -13.11 -4.72
N LYS A 154 16.43 -12.04 -5.37
CA LYS A 154 16.46 -10.66 -4.85
C LYS A 154 15.05 -10.12 -4.60
N GLU A 155 14.88 -9.45 -3.46
CA GLU A 155 13.63 -8.74 -3.12
C GLU A 155 13.29 -7.63 -4.12
N THR A 156 14.30 -7.09 -4.79
CA THR A 156 14.16 -5.99 -5.75
C THR A 156 14.74 -6.35 -7.11
N TRP A 157 14.01 -6.02 -8.17
CA TRP A 157 14.50 -6.00 -9.53
C TRP A 157 14.34 -4.59 -10.11
N HIS A 158 15.46 -3.93 -10.44
CA HIS A 158 15.49 -2.51 -10.79
C HIS A 158 14.78 -1.64 -9.73
N ALA A 159 13.79 -0.85 -10.15
CA ALA A 159 12.97 -0.03 -9.27
C ALA A 159 11.80 -0.78 -8.63
N PHE A 160 11.58 -2.05 -8.97
CA PHE A 160 10.45 -2.83 -8.46
C PHE A 160 10.85 -3.60 -7.21
N GLU A 161 10.08 -3.41 -6.15
CA GLU A 161 10.20 -4.09 -4.86
C GLU A 161 9.03 -5.07 -4.71
N THR A 162 9.33 -6.33 -4.39
CA THR A 162 8.31 -7.34 -4.11
C THR A 162 7.51 -6.98 -2.86
N LYS A 163 6.17 -7.01 -2.95
CA LYS A 163 5.25 -6.70 -1.85
C LYS A 163 4.29 -7.83 -1.51
N TYR A 164 3.99 -8.68 -2.48
CA TYR A 164 3.24 -9.90 -2.22
C TYR A 164 3.63 -10.98 -3.24
N PRO A 165 3.85 -12.24 -2.82
CA PRO A 165 4.11 -12.67 -1.43
C PRO A 165 5.23 -11.89 -0.73
N ASP A 166 5.31 -11.97 0.59
CA ASP A 166 6.45 -11.36 1.28
C ASP A 166 7.72 -12.11 0.84
N PHE A 167 8.80 -11.38 0.55
CA PHE A 167 10.02 -12.00 0.02
C PHE A 167 10.69 -12.91 1.07
N GLU A 168 10.51 -12.61 2.35
CA GLU A 168 10.96 -13.48 3.45
C GLU A 168 10.19 -14.82 3.48
N ASP A 169 8.93 -14.82 3.01
CA ASP A 169 8.10 -16.02 2.94
C ASP A 169 8.36 -16.81 1.65
N VAL A 170 8.82 -16.15 0.58
CA VAL A 170 8.99 -16.74 -0.75
C VAL A 170 10.30 -16.27 -1.39
N ASN A 171 11.34 -17.09 -1.25
CA ASN A 171 12.64 -16.90 -1.89
C ASN A 171 13.10 -18.24 -2.52
N PRO A 172 13.09 -18.38 -3.86
CA PRO A 172 13.00 -17.29 -4.84
C PRO A 172 11.58 -16.73 -5.10
N THR A 173 11.49 -15.43 -5.41
CA THR A 173 10.28 -14.78 -5.97
C THR A 173 10.16 -15.09 -7.48
N ASP A 174 9.25 -14.44 -8.20
CA ASP A 174 9.14 -14.58 -9.66
C ASP A 174 8.88 -13.25 -10.39
N TYR A 175 9.88 -12.72 -11.10
CA TYR A 175 9.73 -11.52 -11.93
C TYR A 175 9.36 -11.81 -13.39
N THR A 176 9.19 -13.07 -13.78
CA THR A 176 8.92 -13.46 -15.18
C THR A 176 7.69 -12.74 -15.75
N HIS A 177 6.63 -12.61 -14.95
CA HIS A 177 5.40 -11.92 -15.38
C HIS A 177 5.58 -10.41 -15.52
N LEU A 178 6.38 -9.79 -14.66
CA LEU A 178 6.65 -8.35 -14.73
C LEU A 178 7.58 -8.02 -15.90
N TYR A 179 8.52 -8.90 -16.21
CA TYR A 179 9.45 -8.75 -17.34
C TYR A 179 8.76 -8.85 -18.70
N ASN A 180 7.74 -9.72 -18.82
CA ASN A 180 7.00 -9.97 -20.06
C ASN A 180 5.77 -9.06 -20.28
N ALA A 181 5.49 -8.13 -19.37
CA ALA A 181 4.33 -7.25 -19.40
C ALA A 181 4.52 -6.04 -20.32
#